data_AF-A0A7C3YTS6-F1
#
_entry.id   AF-A0A7C3YTS6-F1
#
_cell.length_a   1.000
_cell.length_b   1.000
_cell.length_c   1.000
_cell.angle_alpha   90.00
_cell.angle_beta   90.00
_cell.angle_gamma   90.00
#
_symmetry.space_group_name_H-M   'P 1'
#
loop_
_entity.id
_entity.type
_entity.pdbx_description
1 polymer ?
#
loop_
_entity_poly.entity_id
_entity_poly.type
_entity_poly.pdbx_seq_one_letter_code
_entity_poly.pdbx_strand_id
1 'polypeptide(L)'
;MIKLLALPYGLREIMNYYGDPLSPTFAEENLSIFQLPFELLLSWSGETLRKVYCHKKVGEAFIDALYEIKEIAGESYLKKYCLNQFGGCYNNRRKINSNELSTHAWGIAFDMCPALGPYGEPGRLPWWYVEAFNKRGFVNLWQIDGMHFQACAGY
;
A
#
# COMPACT_ATOMS: atom_id res chain seq x y z
N MET A 1 -9.50 -10.90 11.02
CA MET A 1 -8.17 -10.35 10.71
C MET A 1 -7.53 -11.19 9.63
N ILE A 2 -7.37 -10.62 8.45
CA ILE A 2 -6.75 -11.26 7.28
C ILE A 2 -5.30 -10.81 7.19
N LYS A 3 -4.36 -11.75 7.10
CA LYS A 3 -2.92 -11.47 7.06
C LYS A 3 -2.32 -11.88 5.72
N LEU A 4 -1.20 -11.27 5.37
CA LEU A 4 -0.34 -11.75 4.30
C LEU A 4 0.10 -13.19 4.60
N LEU A 5 0.08 -14.04 3.57
CA LEU A 5 0.50 -15.44 3.68
C LEU A 5 2.03 -15.60 3.73
N ALA A 6 2.76 -14.62 3.20
CA ALA A 6 4.22 -14.59 3.19
C ALA A 6 4.72 -13.14 3.16
N LEU A 7 5.97 -12.95 3.60
CA LEU A 7 6.70 -11.69 3.50
C LEU A 7 8.04 -11.96 2.76
N PRO A 8 8.04 -12.00 1.42
CA PRO A 8 9.24 -12.29 0.64
C PRO A 8 10.37 -11.28 0.92
N TYR A 9 11.61 -11.77 1.01
CA TYR A 9 12.80 -10.96 1.28
C TYR A 9 13.69 -10.80 0.04
N GLY A 10 13.86 -9.56 -0.40
CA GLY A 10 14.68 -9.20 -1.56
C GLY A 10 14.04 -9.58 -2.91
N LEU A 11 14.62 -9.04 -3.99
CA LEU A 11 14.06 -9.13 -5.34
C LEU A 11 13.76 -10.56 -5.79
N ARG A 12 14.66 -11.51 -5.51
CA ARG A 12 14.51 -12.90 -5.95
C ARG A 12 13.24 -13.55 -5.39
N GLU A 13 12.98 -13.37 -4.09
CA GLU A 13 11.80 -13.96 -3.46
C GLU A 13 10.52 -13.22 -3.87
N ILE A 14 10.59 -11.90 -4.03
CA ILE A 14 9.50 -11.07 -4.55
C ILE A 14 9.07 -11.59 -5.93
N MET A 15 10.02 -11.78 -6.86
CA MET A 15 9.76 -12.30 -8.20
C MET A 15 9.16 -13.71 -8.16
N ASN A 16 9.70 -14.60 -7.32
CA ASN A 16 9.19 -15.96 -7.19
C ASN A 16 7.77 -16.03 -6.63
N TYR A 17 7.42 -15.13 -5.70
CA TYR A 17 6.14 -15.17 -5.01
C TYR A 17 5.04 -14.36 -5.70
N TYR A 18 5.36 -13.18 -6.21
CA TYR A 18 4.41 -12.26 -6.86
C TYR A 18 4.44 -12.32 -8.39
N GLY A 19 5.48 -12.89 -8.99
CA GLY A 19 5.66 -12.94 -10.44
C GLY A 19 6.53 -11.80 -11.00
N ASP A 20 6.78 -11.85 -12.31
CA ASP A 20 7.54 -10.82 -13.03
C ASP A 20 6.62 -9.67 -13.47
N PRO A 21 6.76 -8.46 -12.89
CA PRO A 21 5.91 -7.30 -13.20
C PRO A 21 6.18 -6.71 -14.59
N LEU A 22 7.26 -7.14 -15.26
CA LEU A 22 7.57 -6.78 -16.64
C LEU A 22 6.95 -7.74 -17.65
N SER A 23 6.39 -8.88 -17.20
CA SER A 23 5.64 -9.77 -18.08
C SER A 23 4.43 -9.02 -18.66
N PRO A 24 4.17 -9.12 -19.98
CA PRO A 24 3.03 -8.45 -20.61
C PRO A 24 1.68 -8.95 -20.07
N THR A 25 1.62 -10.17 -19.52
CA THR A 25 0.41 -10.76 -18.94
C THR A 25 0.29 -10.54 -17.43
N PHE A 26 1.29 -9.92 -16.79
CA PHE A 26 1.37 -9.80 -15.33
C PHE A 26 0.10 -9.20 -14.72
N ALA A 27 -0.37 -8.07 -15.27
CA ALA A 27 -1.50 -7.34 -14.71
C ALA A 27 -2.80 -8.16 -14.76
N GLU A 28 -3.04 -8.88 -15.86
CA GLU A 28 -4.21 -9.74 -16.04
C GLU A 28 -4.16 -10.95 -15.09
N GLU A 29 -3.00 -11.58 -14.98
CA GLU A 29 -2.81 -12.79 -14.19
C GLU A 29 -2.81 -12.53 -12.68
N ASN A 30 -2.27 -11.39 -12.23
CA ASN A 30 -1.92 -11.20 -10.81
C ASN A 30 -2.66 -10.07 -10.11
N LEU A 31 -3.23 -9.10 -10.82
CA LEU A 31 -3.91 -7.96 -10.21
C LEU A 31 -5.43 -8.13 -10.24
N SER A 32 -6.10 -7.54 -9.26
CA SER A 32 -7.56 -7.51 -9.19
C SER A 32 -8.07 -6.23 -8.53
N ILE A 33 -9.36 -5.97 -8.69
CA ILE A 33 -10.04 -4.81 -8.13
C ILE A 33 -10.70 -5.21 -6.81
N PHE A 34 -10.41 -4.45 -5.75
CA PHE A 34 -10.99 -4.62 -4.43
C PHE A 34 -11.81 -3.39 -4.04
N GLN A 35 -12.93 -3.61 -3.35
CA GLN A 35 -13.79 -2.53 -2.87
C GLN A 35 -13.24 -1.93 -1.58
N LEU A 36 -13.19 -0.61 -1.50
CA LEU A 36 -12.71 0.10 -0.32
C LEU A 36 -13.81 0.19 0.75
N PRO A 37 -13.49 0.05 2.05
CA PRO A 37 -14.48 0.13 3.12
C PRO A 37 -14.94 1.57 3.41
N PHE A 38 -14.23 2.57 2.88
CA PHE A 38 -14.59 3.98 2.88
C PHE A 38 -13.90 4.67 1.69
N GLU A 39 -14.29 5.91 1.40
CA GLU A 39 -13.71 6.70 0.32
C GLU A 39 -12.27 7.14 0.62
N LEU A 40 -11.34 6.76 -0.26
CA LEU A 40 -10.00 7.33 -0.29
C LEU A 40 -9.94 8.51 -1.25
N LEU A 41 -9.04 9.46 -0.99
CA LEU A 41 -8.83 10.66 -1.78
C LEU A 41 -7.44 10.63 -2.42
N LEU A 42 -7.35 10.71 -3.74
CA LEU A 42 -6.07 10.80 -4.43
C LEU A 42 -5.33 12.07 -4.01
N SER A 43 -4.10 11.92 -3.53
CA SER A 43 -3.34 13.04 -2.96
C SER A 43 -2.97 14.13 -3.99
N TRP A 44 -2.86 13.78 -5.27
CA TRP A 44 -2.47 14.71 -6.34
C TRP A 44 -3.65 15.36 -7.08
N SER A 45 -4.80 14.69 -7.16
CA SER A 45 -5.97 15.19 -7.91
C SER A 45 -7.16 15.57 -7.03
N GLY A 46 -7.23 15.07 -5.79
CA GLY A 46 -8.42 15.21 -4.95
C GLY A 46 -9.60 14.38 -5.44
N GLU A 47 -9.39 13.44 -6.36
CA GLU A 47 -10.45 12.54 -6.82
C GLU A 47 -10.73 11.45 -5.79
N THR A 48 -11.99 11.08 -5.65
CA THR A 48 -12.44 10.04 -4.74
C THR A 48 -12.34 8.66 -5.38
N LEU A 49 -11.75 7.72 -4.65
CA LEU A 49 -11.72 6.30 -4.98
C LEU A 49 -12.63 5.49 -4.08
N ARG A 50 -13.34 4.54 -4.69
CA ARG A 50 -14.15 3.50 -4.01
C ARG A 50 -13.59 2.10 -4.21
N LYS A 51 -12.57 1.96 -5.04
CA LYS A 51 -11.92 0.70 -5.38
C LYS A 51 -10.42 0.90 -5.48
N VAL A 52 -9.66 -0.16 -5.27
CA VAL A 52 -8.21 -0.20 -5.48
C VAL A 52 -7.87 -1.36 -6.41
N TYR A 53 -6.90 -1.14 -7.29
CA TYR A 53 -6.35 -2.17 -8.17
C TYR A 53 -4.97 -2.58 -7.63
N CYS A 54 -4.86 -3.82 -7.16
CA CYS A 54 -3.67 -4.32 -6.47
C CYS A 54 -3.50 -5.84 -6.65
N HIS A 55 -2.38 -6.37 -6.15
CA HIS A 55 -2.06 -7.79 -6.28
C HIS A 55 -3.07 -8.68 -5.52
N LYS A 56 -3.55 -9.75 -6.17
CA LYS A 56 -4.54 -10.70 -5.62
C LYS A 56 -4.14 -11.25 -4.24
N LYS A 57 -2.84 -11.50 -4.05
CA LYS A 57 -2.26 -12.00 -2.78
C LYS A 57 -2.23 -10.99 -1.62
N VAL A 58 -2.45 -9.69 -1.85
CA VAL A 58 -2.35 -8.66 -0.80
C VAL A 58 -3.66 -7.90 -0.57
N GLY A 59 -4.57 -7.90 -1.55
CA GLY A 59 -5.75 -7.05 -1.53
C GLY A 59 -6.67 -7.27 -0.33
N GLU A 60 -6.94 -8.53 0.06
CA GLU A 60 -7.81 -8.79 1.21
C GLU A 60 -7.21 -8.30 2.53
N ALA A 61 -5.90 -8.49 2.73
CA ALA A 61 -5.19 -7.97 3.90
C ALA A 61 -5.19 -6.43 3.92
N PHE A 62 -5.01 -5.79 2.77
CA PHE A 62 -5.11 -4.33 2.66
C PHE A 62 -6.51 -3.82 3.04
N ILE A 63 -7.57 -4.44 2.51
CA ILE A 63 -8.95 -4.05 2.81
C ILE A 63 -9.28 -4.27 4.29
N ASP A 64 -8.86 -5.40 4.88
CA ASP A 64 -9.05 -5.67 6.30
C ASP A 64 -8.33 -4.62 7.18
N ALA A 65 -7.15 -4.10 6.74
CA ALA A 65 -6.44 -3.02 7.45
C ALA A 65 -7.27 -1.74 7.47
N LEU A 66 -7.82 -1.37 6.31
CA LEU A 66 -8.67 -0.19 6.18
C LEU A 66 -9.98 -0.33 6.97
N TYR A 67 -10.54 -1.53 7.09
CA TYR A 67 -11.69 -1.76 7.98
C TYR A 67 -11.35 -1.43 9.44
N GLU A 68 -10.22 -1.93 9.97
CA GLU A 68 -9.81 -1.62 11.35
C GLU A 68 -9.55 -0.12 11.56
N ILE A 69 -8.90 0.55 10.60
CA ILE A 69 -8.70 2.00 10.60
C ILE A 69 -10.03 2.75 10.69
N LYS A 70 -11.02 2.33 9.89
CA LYS A 70 -12.37 2.90 9.90
C LYS A 70 -13.09 2.63 11.21
N GLU A 71 -12.97 1.44 11.79
CA GLU A 71 -13.59 1.08 13.07
C GLU A 71 -13.02 1.91 14.23
N ILE A 72 -11.72 2.20 14.23
CA ILE A 72 -11.07 2.98 15.31
C ILE A 72 -11.48 4.45 15.28
N ALA A 73 -11.49 5.07 14.10
CA ALA A 73 -11.62 6.53 13.99
C ALA A 73 -12.98 7.00 13.45
N GLY A 74 -13.63 6.18 12.61
CA GLY A 74 -14.80 6.57 11.83
C GLY A 74 -14.45 7.47 10.63
N GLU A 75 -15.27 7.39 9.57
CA GLU A 75 -15.00 8.10 8.30
C GLU A 75 -14.92 9.62 8.46
N SER A 76 -15.76 10.22 9.31
CA SER A 76 -15.75 11.67 9.54
C SER A 76 -14.44 12.15 10.15
N TYR A 77 -13.85 11.38 11.07
CA TYR A 77 -12.54 11.69 11.64
C TYR A 77 -11.46 11.55 10.57
N LEU A 78 -11.45 10.44 9.84
CA LEU A 78 -10.47 10.19 8.78
C LEU A 78 -10.45 11.32 7.76
N LYS A 79 -11.62 11.77 7.31
CA LYS A 79 -11.76 12.90 6.39
C LYS A 79 -11.31 14.22 7.02
N LYS A 80 -11.71 14.52 8.25
CA LYS A 80 -11.37 15.77 8.96
C LYS A 80 -9.85 15.95 9.11
N TYR A 81 -9.12 14.86 9.33
CA TYR A 81 -7.67 14.86 9.56
C TYR A 81 -6.86 14.40 8.35
N CYS A 82 -7.48 14.33 7.16
CA CYS A 82 -6.84 13.91 5.90
C CYS A 82 -6.19 12.50 5.97
N LEU A 83 -6.68 11.63 6.85
CA LEU A 83 -6.22 10.24 7.01
C LEU A 83 -6.83 9.27 5.99
N ASN A 84 -7.61 9.80 5.05
CA ASN A 84 -8.11 9.07 3.89
C ASN A 84 -7.37 9.45 2.59
N GLN A 85 -6.26 10.18 2.67
CA GLN A 85 -5.43 10.45 1.49
C GLN A 85 -4.67 9.22 1.01
N PHE A 86 -4.54 9.07 -0.31
CA PHE A 86 -3.95 7.91 -0.96
C PHE A 86 -3.00 8.33 -2.08
N GLY A 87 -1.75 7.86 -2.01
CA GLY A 87 -0.67 8.09 -2.98
C GLY A 87 -0.61 7.02 -4.09
N GLY A 88 -1.44 5.97 -3.99
CA GLY A 88 -1.57 4.94 -5.02
C GLY A 88 -1.09 3.57 -4.57
N CYS A 89 -1.25 2.59 -5.47
CA CYS A 89 -0.84 1.20 -5.25
C CYS A 89 -0.07 0.61 -6.43
N TYR A 90 -0.74 0.35 -7.56
CA TYR A 90 -0.07 -0.20 -8.73
C TYR A 90 0.47 0.92 -9.64
N ASN A 91 1.76 0.88 -9.93
CA ASN A 91 2.41 1.71 -10.93
C ASN A 91 3.67 0.99 -11.42
N ASN A 92 3.65 0.52 -12.67
CA ASN A 92 4.81 -0.16 -13.27
C ASN A 92 5.91 0.86 -13.61
N ARG A 93 6.73 1.17 -12.60
CA ARG A 93 7.80 2.17 -12.69
C ARG A 93 9.07 1.72 -11.96
N ARG A 94 10.19 2.36 -12.32
CA ARG A 94 11.44 2.27 -11.55
C ARG A 94 11.38 3.13 -10.28
N LYS A 95 12.22 2.79 -9.31
CA LYS A 95 12.53 3.66 -8.17
C LYS A 95 13.21 4.94 -8.68
N ILE A 96 13.02 6.06 -7.97
CA ILE A 96 13.65 7.33 -8.34
C ILE A 96 15.18 7.14 -8.23
N ASN A 97 15.92 7.56 -9.27
CA ASN A 97 17.38 7.47 -9.36
C ASN A 97 17.96 6.04 -9.20
N SER A 98 17.19 5.00 -9.53
CA SER A 98 17.66 3.61 -9.48
C SER A 98 17.20 2.82 -10.72
N ASN A 99 17.99 1.81 -11.07
CA ASN A 99 17.62 0.85 -12.12
C ASN A 99 16.66 -0.23 -11.61
N GLU A 100 16.40 -0.28 -10.30
CA GLU A 100 15.46 -1.24 -9.71
C GLU A 100 14.01 -0.80 -9.87
N LEU A 101 13.10 -1.77 -9.96
CA LEU A 101 11.66 -1.51 -9.99
C LEU A 101 11.17 -1.08 -8.60
N SER A 102 10.19 -0.19 -8.55
CA SER A 102 9.51 0.08 -7.29
C SER A 102 8.62 -1.11 -6.91
N THR A 103 8.40 -1.35 -5.61
CA THR A 103 7.40 -2.32 -5.11
C THR A 103 5.99 -2.05 -5.64
N HIS A 104 5.68 -0.80 -6.00
CA HIS A 104 4.46 -0.43 -6.73
C HIS A 104 4.31 -1.14 -8.08
N ALA A 105 5.40 -1.57 -8.72
CA ALA A 105 5.35 -2.30 -9.98
C ALA A 105 4.68 -3.67 -9.87
N TRP A 106 4.65 -4.27 -8.67
CA TRP A 106 3.92 -5.50 -8.41
C TRP A 106 2.50 -5.27 -7.89
N GLY A 107 2.12 -4.02 -7.56
CA GLY A 107 0.85 -3.73 -6.89
C GLY A 107 0.79 -4.29 -5.47
N ILE A 108 1.93 -4.34 -4.78
CA ILE A 108 2.09 -4.86 -3.41
C ILE A 108 2.45 -3.77 -2.39
N ALA A 109 2.49 -2.51 -2.83
CA ALA A 109 2.79 -1.36 -2.00
C ALA A 109 1.65 -0.35 -2.06
N PHE A 110 1.45 0.37 -0.95
CA PHE A 110 0.37 1.32 -0.75
C PHE A 110 0.92 2.56 -0.07
N ASP A 111 0.75 3.72 -0.70
CA ASP A 111 1.14 4.99 -0.11
C ASP A 111 -0.08 5.61 0.60
N MET A 112 -0.06 5.62 1.93
CA MET A 112 -1.15 6.13 2.76
C MET A 112 -0.78 7.48 3.36
N CYS A 113 -1.68 8.44 3.29
CA CYS A 113 -1.52 9.79 3.85
C CYS A 113 -0.18 10.47 3.46
N PRO A 114 0.13 10.67 2.16
CA PRO A 114 1.43 11.20 1.72
C PRO A 114 1.90 12.48 2.43
N ALA A 115 0.99 13.38 2.80
CA ALA A 115 1.31 14.61 3.52
C ALA A 115 1.86 14.39 4.94
N LEU A 116 1.69 13.19 5.51
CA LEU A 116 2.14 12.80 6.85
C LEU A 116 3.43 12.00 6.85
N GLY A 117 4.08 11.78 5.71
CA GLY A 117 5.35 11.05 5.67
C GLY A 117 5.82 10.86 4.25
N PRO A 118 6.06 11.94 3.49
CA PRO A 118 6.54 11.80 2.12
C PRO A 118 7.93 11.15 2.10
N TYR A 119 8.32 10.64 0.93
CA TYR A 119 9.67 10.11 0.74
C TYR A 119 10.74 11.14 1.12
N GLY A 120 11.69 10.72 1.95
CA GLY A 120 12.72 11.55 2.57
C GLY A 120 12.36 12.07 3.97
N GLU A 121 11.16 11.82 4.46
CA GLU A 121 10.71 12.25 5.80
C GLU A 121 10.23 11.08 6.66
N PRO A 122 10.39 11.18 8.00
CA PRO A 122 9.80 10.21 8.90
C PRO A 122 8.26 10.30 8.91
N GLY A 123 7.63 9.16 9.16
CA GLY A 123 6.18 9.03 9.32
C GLY A 123 5.65 9.80 10.53
N ARG A 124 4.51 10.45 10.30
CA ARG A 124 3.69 11.17 11.28
C ARG A 124 2.27 10.59 11.34
N LEU A 125 2.05 9.42 10.73
CA LEU A 125 0.77 8.73 10.81
C LEU A 125 0.49 8.33 12.27
N PRO A 126 -0.78 8.30 12.71
CA PRO A 126 -1.12 7.79 14.03
C PRO A 126 -0.64 6.34 14.21
N TRP A 127 -0.14 6.00 15.40
CA TRP A 127 0.40 4.66 15.67
C TRP A 127 -0.61 3.54 15.36
N TRP A 128 -1.89 3.75 15.66
CA TRP A 128 -2.95 2.78 15.42
C TRP A 128 -3.22 2.56 13.92
N TYR A 129 -2.89 3.54 13.08
CA TYR A 129 -3.00 3.43 11.64
C TYR A 129 -1.92 2.50 11.11
N VAL A 130 -0.67 2.73 11.51
CA VAL A 130 0.45 1.86 11.13
C VAL A 130 0.29 0.46 11.69
N GLU A 131 -0.18 0.36 12.93
CA GLU A 131 -0.41 -0.92 13.60
C GLU A 131 -1.47 -1.77 12.89
N ALA A 132 -2.51 -1.17 12.31
CA ALA A 132 -3.49 -1.90 11.50
C ALA A 132 -2.84 -2.61 10.30
N PHE A 133 -1.84 -1.98 9.66
CA PHE A 133 -1.08 -2.61 8.59
C PHE A 133 -0.10 -3.66 9.12
N ASN A 134 0.64 -3.35 10.19
CA ASN A 134 1.63 -4.26 10.79
C ASN A 134 1.02 -5.59 11.25
N LYS A 135 -0.17 -5.54 11.89
CA LYS A 135 -0.91 -6.75 12.33
C LYS A 135 -1.19 -7.73 11.18
N ARG A 136 -1.24 -7.21 9.96
CA ARG A 136 -1.55 -7.95 8.72
C ARG A 136 -0.30 -8.32 7.94
N GLY A 137 0.89 -7.95 8.44
CA GLY A 137 2.18 -8.34 7.91
C GLY A 137 2.79 -7.32 6.94
N PHE A 138 2.16 -6.17 6.70
CA PHE A 138 2.78 -5.12 5.92
C PHE A 138 3.95 -4.49 6.68
N VAL A 139 4.97 -4.08 5.94
CA VAL A 139 6.12 -3.35 6.46
C VAL A 139 5.98 -1.87 6.09
N ASN A 140 6.10 -0.98 7.07
CA ASN A 140 6.15 0.45 6.84
C ASN A 140 7.61 0.95 6.88
N LEU A 141 7.99 1.80 5.92
CA LEU A 141 9.35 2.34 5.82
C LEU A 141 9.57 3.59 6.69
N TRP A 142 8.83 3.69 7.79
CA TRP A 142 8.64 4.79 8.73
C TRP A 142 9.73 5.88 8.79
N GLN A 143 11.02 5.54 8.81
CA GLN A 143 12.09 6.52 8.97
C GLN A 143 12.38 7.36 7.73
N ILE A 144 12.15 6.81 6.54
CA ILE A 144 12.56 7.42 5.26
C ILE A 144 11.35 7.59 4.33
N ASP A 145 10.33 6.74 4.44
CA ASP A 145 9.15 6.81 3.59
C ASP A 145 7.91 6.40 4.41
N GLY A 146 7.48 7.33 5.28
CA GLY A 146 6.43 7.07 6.27
C GLY A 146 5.07 6.73 5.68
N MET A 147 4.78 7.18 4.46
CA MET A 147 3.55 6.85 3.75
C MET A 147 3.56 5.43 3.19
N HIS A 148 4.73 4.83 2.99
CA HIS A 148 4.88 3.60 2.21
C HIS A 148 4.68 2.34 3.05
N PHE A 149 3.70 1.53 2.66
CA PHE A 149 3.44 0.20 3.22
C PHE A 149 3.64 -0.85 2.14
N GLN A 150 4.48 -1.86 2.38
CA GLN A 150 4.79 -2.90 1.40
C GLN A 150 4.63 -4.32 1.95
N ALA A 151 4.22 -5.25 1.09
CA ALA A 151 4.09 -6.68 1.41
C ALA A 151 5.38 -7.48 1.13
N CYS A 152 6.54 -6.88 1.38
CA CYS A 152 7.86 -7.51 1.26
C CYS A 152 8.89 -6.82 2.15
N ALA A 153 10.06 -7.42 2.32
CA ALA A 153 11.18 -6.85 3.06
C ALA A 153 12.48 -6.92 2.26
N GLY A 154 13.50 -6.16 2.66
CA GLY A 154 14.83 -6.23 2.03
C GLY A 154 14.88 -5.78 0.57
N TYR A 155 13.93 -4.95 0.14
CA TYR A 155 13.81 -4.38 -1.20
C TYR A 155 13.12 -3.02 -1.13
#